data_AF-A0A1Q8YFK8-F1
#
_entry.id   AF-A0A1Q8YFK8-F1
#
_cell.length_a   1.000
_cell.length_b   1.000
_cell.length_c   1.000
_cell.angle_alpha   90.00
_cell.angle_beta   90.00
_cell.angle_gamma   90.00
#
_symmetry.space_group_name_H-M   'P 1'
#
loop_
_entity.id
_entity.type
_entity.pdbx_description
1 polymer ?
#
loop_
_entity_poly.entity_id
_entity_poly.type
_entity_poly.pdbx_seq_one_letter_code
_entity_poly.pdbx_strand_id
1 'polypeptide(L)'
;MSVFTSIQDSDLVRSIAKATTRLVYMAPGVSKAIAGAIKIQLQGQRLIQIAIVIDGDEECCRLGYCDAEALADLNTAAQEHDIALRRHAGLRLGLLMADDDVLIWTPTPLMFEAPRGESEPNGLILTPQTLKELPQALGVDPQSPPAQIEVGKVLVAKEELAKVVDAIKAAPPAPFDLSRLSRVFSARFQFIETVLRGAELTKRELRLDSLIVNSDAPEELRPLLQTTIQPFNTDADKTVDVPVLINGEQAYRQNGEKMTKPTTQAEIHAYWNELTQKYVINLPGFGKLIRHTDKTKFEAGKADFEVVLTEWVNGFREVVKGDHETRVSRVVDLIVQRMANEPEKKRLNREAIQTLVRKGLDNLRVIDPSVKVVYKNITVESTRDKEFLEVLRKAVPARELANWFQIFDAAAVVPLGQRK
;
A
#
# COMPACT_ATOMS: atom_id res chain seq x y z
N MET A 1 22.87 -7.02 -42.05
CA MET A 1 22.45 -6.50 -40.73
C MET A 1 20.98 -6.81 -40.62
N SER A 2 20.48 -7.27 -39.48
CA SER A 2 19.04 -7.59 -39.34
C SER A 2 18.22 -6.29 -39.42
N VAL A 3 17.11 -6.30 -40.17
CA VAL A 3 16.18 -5.16 -40.23
C VAL A 3 15.45 -5.02 -38.89
N PHE A 4 14.92 -6.12 -38.36
CA PHE A 4 14.27 -6.19 -37.06
C PHE A 4 15.27 -6.57 -35.97
N THR A 5 15.25 -5.87 -34.85
CA THR A 5 16.15 -6.18 -33.73
C THR A 5 15.54 -5.80 -32.38
N SER A 6 16.11 -6.36 -31.32
CA SER A 6 15.86 -5.96 -29.95
C SER A 6 16.79 -4.79 -29.62
N ILE A 7 16.28 -3.56 -29.74
CA ILE A 7 16.98 -2.32 -29.43
C ILE A 7 16.93 -2.11 -27.92
N GLN A 8 18.11 -2.18 -27.30
CA GLN A 8 18.32 -1.94 -25.88
C GLN A 8 19.08 -0.63 -25.64
N ASP A 9 19.07 -0.16 -24.40
CA ASP A 9 19.83 1.03 -23.99
C ASP A 9 21.31 0.94 -24.38
N SER A 10 21.92 -0.25 -24.31
CA SER A 10 23.32 -0.48 -24.73
C SER A 10 23.56 -0.21 -26.21
N ASP A 11 22.57 -0.47 -27.07
CA ASP A 11 22.67 -0.23 -28.51
C ASP A 11 22.54 1.25 -28.82
N LEU A 12 21.61 1.92 -28.13
CA LEU A 12 21.46 3.37 -28.20
C LEU A 12 22.74 4.09 -27.75
N VAL A 13 23.29 3.71 -26.60
CA VAL A 13 24.55 4.27 -26.06
C VAL A 13 25.70 4.07 -27.06
N ARG A 14 25.83 2.88 -27.65
CA ARG A 14 26.86 2.58 -28.65
C ARG A 14 26.69 3.41 -29.92
N SER A 15 25.46 3.60 -30.39
CA SER A 15 25.13 4.40 -31.56
C SER A 15 25.42 5.89 -31.30
N ILE A 16 25.01 6.42 -30.15
CA ILE A 16 25.31 7.80 -29.71
C ILE A 16 26.82 8.04 -29.66
N ALA A 17 27.59 7.11 -29.09
CA ALA A 17 29.05 7.24 -28.98
C ALA A 17 29.78 7.25 -30.34
N LYS A 18 29.17 6.66 -31.38
CA LYS A 18 29.74 6.62 -32.73
C LYS A 18 29.39 7.83 -33.58
N ALA A 19 28.37 8.61 -33.21
CA ALA A 19 27.92 9.77 -33.96
C ALA A 19 29.05 10.80 -34.13
N THR A 20 29.22 11.32 -35.35
CA THR A 20 30.29 12.26 -35.70
C THR A 20 29.80 13.57 -36.30
N THR A 21 28.64 13.58 -36.95
CA THR A 21 28.08 14.72 -37.69
C THR A 21 26.69 15.12 -37.19
N ARG A 22 25.84 14.15 -36.85
CA ARG A 22 24.45 14.38 -36.46
C ARG A 22 24.01 13.43 -35.36
N LEU A 23 23.28 13.96 -34.40
CA LEU A 23 22.61 13.19 -33.36
C LEU A 23 21.17 13.72 -33.17
N VAL A 24 20.16 12.90 -33.48
CA VAL A 24 18.75 13.19 -33.18
C VAL A 24 18.23 12.15 -32.21
N TYR A 25 17.70 12.58 -31.07
CA TYR A 25 17.05 11.70 -30.10
C TYR A 25 15.60 12.15 -29.89
N MET A 26 14.66 11.24 -30.11
CA MET A 26 13.24 11.43 -29.85
C MET A 26 12.70 10.25 -29.06
N ALA A 27 12.15 10.46 -27.86
CA ALA A 27 11.58 9.37 -27.08
C ALA A 27 10.53 9.87 -26.05
N PRO A 28 9.68 8.99 -25.50
CA PRO A 28 8.79 9.34 -24.39
C PRO A 28 9.55 9.80 -23.14
N GLY A 29 10.77 9.31 -22.96
CA GLY A 29 11.63 9.61 -21.83
C GLY A 29 13.08 9.25 -22.11
N VAL A 30 13.94 9.41 -21.11
CA VAL A 30 15.36 9.09 -21.21
C VAL A 30 15.80 8.32 -19.97
N SER A 31 16.65 7.30 -20.16
CA SER A 31 17.29 6.58 -19.07
C SER A 31 18.60 7.27 -18.67
N LYS A 32 19.10 6.95 -17.47
CA LYS A 32 20.40 7.43 -16.99
C LYS A 32 21.56 7.10 -17.93
N ALA A 33 21.56 5.91 -18.52
CA ALA A 33 22.61 5.47 -19.44
C ALA A 33 22.62 6.31 -20.74
N ILE A 34 21.44 6.51 -21.32
CA ILE A 34 21.29 7.29 -22.55
C ILE A 34 21.61 8.77 -22.30
N ALA A 35 21.07 9.36 -21.21
CA ALA A 35 21.35 10.74 -20.84
C ALA A 35 22.85 10.98 -20.64
N GLY A 36 23.55 10.04 -19.98
CA GLY A 36 25.00 10.09 -19.82
C GLY A 36 25.76 10.03 -21.15
N ALA A 37 25.34 9.17 -22.08
CA ALA A 37 25.96 9.09 -23.41
C ALA A 37 25.77 10.37 -24.23
N ILE A 38 24.57 10.96 -24.20
CA ILE A 38 24.30 12.24 -24.87
C ILE A 38 25.16 13.35 -24.24
N LYS A 39 25.25 13.40 -22.91
CA LYS A 39 26.06 14.38 -22.19
C LYS A 39 27.54 14.32 -22.60
N ILE A 40 28.11 13.13 -22.76
CA ILE A 40 29.48 12.97 -23.25
C ILE A 40 29.64 13.57 -24.66
N GLN A 41 28.65 13.40 -25.54
CA GLN A 41 28.69 14.01 -26.87
C GLN A 41 28.54 15.54 -26.84
N LEU A 42 27.72 16.09 -25.94
CA LEU A 42 27.61 17.54 -25.74
C LEU A 42 28.95 18.16 -25.31
N GLN A 43 29.72 17.46 -24.49
CA GLN A 43 31.03 17.90 -24.01
C GLN A 43 32.14 17.77 -25.06
N GLY A 44 31.97 16.90 -26.06
CA GLY A 44 32.90 16.73 -27.15
C GLY A 44 32.90 17.97 -28.04
N GLN A 45 34.05 18.65 -28.20
CA GLN A 45 34.21 19.84 -29.04
C GLN A 45 34.07 19.57 -30.57
N ARG A 46 33.40 18.49 -30.97
CA ARG A 46 33.12 18.17 -32.37
C ARG A 46 31.88 18.94 -32.83
N LEU A 47 31.91 19.44 -34.07
CA LEU A 47 30.76 20.07 -34.71
C LEU A 47 29.68 19.00 -35.01
N ILE A 48 28.86 18.70 -34.00
CA ILE A 48 27.74 17.75 -34.09
C ILE A 48 26.43 18.54 -34.11
N GLN A 49 25.59 18.29 -35.10
CA GLN A 49 24.22 18.81 -35.13
C GLN A 49 23.33 17.98 -34.21
N ILE A 50 22.86 18.57 -33.10
CA ILE A 50 22.11 17.85 -32.07
C ILE A 50 20.66 18.34 -32.00
N ALA A 51 19.71 17.40 -31.99
CA ALA A 51 18.31 17.66 -31.69
C ALA A 51 17.78 16.64 -30.67
N ILE A 52 17.21 17.14 -29.57
CA ILE A 52 16.65 16.31 -28.51
C ILE A 52 15.18 16.69 -28.34
N VAL A 53 14.28 15.72 -28.54
CA VAL A 53 12.85 15.86 -28.35
C VAL A 53 12.39 14.79 -27.38
N ILE A 54 11.68 15.15 -26.34
CA ILE A 54 11.18 14.20 -25.35
C ILE A 54 9.75 14.55 -24.99
N ASP A 55 8.96 13.59 -24.54
CA ASP A 55 7.75 13.95 -23.79
C ASP A 55 8.17 14.40 -22.40
N GLY A 56 8.85 13.49 -21.68
CA GLY A 56 9.51 13.79 -20.40
C GLY A 56 8.56 14.35 -19.36
N ASP A 57 7.26 14.10 -19.51
CA ASP A 57 6.27 14.54 -18.56
C ASP A 57 6.17 13.57 -17.38
N GLU A 58 5.40 14.01 -16.39
CA GLU A 58 5.21 13.24 -15.18
C GLU A 58 4.69 11.83 -15.50
N GLU A 59 3.70 11.70 -16.39
CA GLU A 59 3.15 10.41 -16.81
C GLU A 59 4.22 9.50 -17.40
N CYS A 60 5.04 10.00 -18.33
CA CYS A 60 6.06 9.19 -18.99
C CYS A 60 7.09 8.65 -18.00
N CYS A 61 7.56 9.47 -17.06
CA CYS A 61 8.47 9.02 -16.02
C CYS A 61 7.78 8.01 -15.07
N ARG A 62 6.50 8.22 -14.75
CA ARG A 62 5.71 7.28 -13.91
C ARG A 62 5.50 5.92 -14.58
N LEU A 63 5.23 5.88 -15.89
CA LEU A 63 5.07 4.63 -16.65
C LEU A 63 6.39 3.85 -16.82
N GLY A 64 7.52 4.44 -16.40
CA GLY A 64 8.83 3.83 -16.47
C GLY A 64 9.54 4.07 -17.81
N TYR A 65 9.14 5.09 -18.58
CA TYR A 65 9.86 5.51 -19.79
C TYR A 65 11.03 6.46 -19.51
N CYS A 66 11.03 7.11 -18.35
CA CYS A 66 11.97 8.17 -18.00
C CYS A 66 12.49 7.98 -16.58
N ASP A 67 13.76 8.28 -16.38
CA ASP A 67 14.36 8.57 -15.08
C ASP A 67 14.34 10.10 -14.88
N ALA A 68 13.64 10.57 -13.85
CA ALA A 68 13.43 11.99 -13.60
C ALA A 68 14.74 12.74 -13.27
N GLU A 69 15.68 12.08 -12.59
CA GLU A 69 17.00 12.65 -12.32
C GLU A 69 17.80 12.75 -13.62
N ALA A 70 17.78 11.69 -14.44
CA ALA A 70 18.45 11.70 -15.75
C ALA A 70 17.91 12.78 -16.68
N LEU A 71 16.59 13.03 -16.64
CA LEU A 71 15.94 14.09 -17.39
C LEU A 71 16.41 15.49 -16.94
N ALA A 72 16.46 15.73 -15.63
CA ALA A 72 16.94 17.00 -15.07
C ALA A 72 18.43 17.24 -15.40
N ASP A 73 19.25 16.19 -15.29
CA ASP A 73 20.67 16.22 -15.62
C ASP A 73 20.89 16.52 -17.12
N LEU A 74 20.12 15.87 -17.99
CA LEU A 74 20.20 16.10 -19.44
C LEU A 74 19.78 17.52 -19.81
N ASN A 75 18.73 18.06 -19.18
CA ASN A 75 18.30 19.43 -19.39
C ASN A 75 19.40 20.42 -19.00
N THR A 76 20.03 20.21 -17.85
CA THR A 76 21.14 21.06 -17.37
C THR A 76 22.31 21.02 -18.36
N ALA A 77 22.75 19.82 -18.76
CA ALA A 77 23.83 19.67 -19.73
C ALA A 77 23.50 20.28 -21.10
N ALA A 78 22.26 20.13 -21.58
CA ALA A 78 21.85 20.72 -22.84
C ALA A 78 21.88 22.26 -22.79
N GLN A 79 21.46 22.87 -21.66
CA GLN A 79 21.51 24.31 -21.44
C GLN A 79 22.94 24.86 -21.38
N GLU A 80 23.88 24.14 -20.75
CA GLU A 80 25.31 24.52 -20.69
C GLU A 80 25.97 24.61 -22.08
N HIS A 81 25.39 23.95 -23.08
CA HIS A 81 25.90 23.86 -24.44
C HIS A 81 24.96 24.51 -25.48
N ASP A 82 24.03 25.38 -25.06
CA ASP A 82 23.07 26.10 -25.92
C ASP A 82 22.21 25.19 -26.82
N ILE A 83 21.94 23.97 -26.38
CA ILE A 83 21.10 22.99 -27.09
C ILE A 83 19.72 22.94 -26.46
N ALA A 84 18.69 23.16 -27.28
CA ALA A 84 17.31 23.11 -26.83
C ALA A 84 16.82 21.67 -26.63
N LEU A 85 16.50 21.32 -25.37
CA LEU A 85 15.70 20.15 -25.03
C LEU A 85 14.22 20.47 -25.31
N ARG A 86 13.68 19.91 -26.40
CA ARG A 86 12.30 20.19 -26.83
C ARG A 86 11.33 19.19 -26.24
N ARG A 87 10.11 19.66 -25.96
CA ARG A 87 9.02 18.81 -25.50
C ARG A 87 7.98 18.53 -26.57
N HIS A 88 7.51 17.28 -26.67
CA HIS A 88 6.31 16.92 -27.42
C HIS A 88 5.49 15.88 -26.65
N ALA A 89 4.25 16.22 -26.31
CA ALA A 89 3.37 15.35 -25.53
C ALA A 89 2.86 14.15 -26.35
N GLY A 90 2.71 12.99 -25.70
CA GLY A 90 2.16 11.79 -26.29
C GLY A 90 3.15 10.94 -27.10
N LEU A 91 4.46 11.20 -26.99
CA LEU A 91 5.44 10.35 -27.65
C LEU A 91 5.38 8.93 -27.05
N ARG A 92 5.29 7.93 -27.93
CA ARG A 92 5.31 6.50 -27.58
C ARG A 92 6.29 5.69 -28.44
N LEU A 93 7.01 6.38 -29.32
CA LEU A 93 8.04 5.83 -30.19
C LEU A 93 9.39 6.40 -29.78
N GLY A 94 10.40 5.55 -29.78
CA GLY A 94 11.79 5.94 -29.70
C GLY A 94 12.39 6.04 -31.10
N LEU A 95 13.14 7.10 -31.35
CA LEU A 95 13.93 7.31 -32.54
C LEU A 95 15.30 7.86 -32.14
N LEU A 96 16.35 7.26 -32.67
CA LEU A 96 17.71 7.71 -32.55
C LEU A 96 18.31 7.75 -33.95
N MET A 97 18.74 8.91 -34.42
CA MET A 97 19.55 9.06 -35.62
C MET A 97 20.97 9.42 -35.19
N ALA A 98 21.92 8.56 -35.53
CA ALA A 98 23.34 8.83 -35.41
C ALA A 98 23.93 8.83 -36.82
N ASP A 99 24.27 10.01 -37.32
CA ASP A 99 24.68 10.23 -38.71
C ASP A 99 23.61 9.70 -39.71
N ASP A 100 23.92 8.65 -40.47
CA ASP A 100 23.03 8.03 -41.46
C ASP A 100 22.31 6.77 -40.93
N ASP A 101 22.61 6.35 -39.70
CA ASP A 101 21.99 5.18 -39.07
C ASP A 101 20.82 5.62 -38.19
N VAL A 102 19.64 5.05 -38.45
CA VAL A 102 18.41 5.35 -37.69
C VAL A 102 17.93 4.11 -36.97
N LEU A 103 17.78 4.21 -35.65
CA LEU A 103 17.16 3.23 -34.78
C LEU A 103 15.75 3.71 -34.44
N ILE A 104 14.73 2.89 -34.69
CA ILE A 104 13.34 3.17 -34.29
C ILE A 104 12.87 2.01 -33.41
N TRP A 105 12.37 2.29 -32.22
CA TRP A 105 11.91 1.24 -31.30
C TRP A 105 10.64 1.64 -30.56
N THR A 106 10.03 0.66 -29.92
CA THR A 106 9.00 0.85 -28.90
C THR A 106 9.66 0.81 -27.52
N PRO A 107 9.85 1.98 -26.85
CA PRO A 107 10.40 2.01 -25.51
C PRO A 107 9.55 1.16 -24.57
N THR A 108 10.20 0.44 -23.64
CA THR A 108 9.48 -0.43 -22.70
C THR A 108 9.05 0.38 -21.49
N PRO A 109 7.75 0.39 -21.15
CA PRO A 109 7.26 1.01 -19.92
C PRO A 109 7.54 0.11 -18.72
N LEU A 110 8.68 0.35 -18.07
CA LEU A 110 9.24 -0.52 -17.03
C LEU A 110 8.38 -0.64 -15.76
N MET A 111 7.33 0.17 -15.61
CA MET A 111 6.37 0.01 -14.51
C MET A 111 5.56 -1.29 -14.61
N PHE A 112 5.31 -1.80 -15.83
CA PHE A 112 4.41 -2.95 -16.04
C PHE A 112 4.95 -4.01 -17.00
N GLU A 113 5.96 -3.69 -17.80
CA GLU A 113 6.64 -4.66 -18.66
C GLU A 113 8.09 -4.86 -18.19
N ALA A 114 8.54 -6.12 -18.20
CA ALA A 114 9.96 -6.42 -18.06
C ALA A 114 10.70 -5.97 -19.34
N PRO A 115 12.00 -5.60 -19.24
CA PRO A 115 12.83 -5.35 -20.41
C PRO A 115 12.77 -6.51 -21.41
N ARG A 116 12.73 -6.19 -22.70
CA ARG A 116 12.66 -7.18 -23.78
C ARG A 116 13.96 -7.98 -23.87
N GLY A 117 13.83 -9.28 -24.14
CA GLY A 117 15.00 -10.14 -24.38
C GLY A 117 15.66 -9.87 -25.73
N GLU A 118 16.89 -10.36 -25.93
CA GLU A 118 17.64 -10.19 -27.20
C GLU A 118 16.91 -10.79 -28.42
N SER A 119 16.13 -11.85 -28.21
CA SER A 119 15.34 -12.52 -29.25
C SER A 119 13.95 -11.92 -29.47
N GLU A 120 13.57 -10.88 -28.73
CA GLU A 120 12.26 -10.23 -28.80
C GLU A 120 12.40 -8.88 -29.50
N PRO A 121 12.19 -8.80 -30.83
CA PRO A 121 12.35 -7.55 -31.56
C PRO A 121 11.32 -6.51 -31.09
N ASN A 122 11.81 -5.33 -30.72
CA ASN A 122 11.02 -4.15 -30.36
C ASN A 122 11.27 -2.97 -31.31
N GLY A 123 12.13 -3.14 -32.31
CA GLY A 123 12.54 -2.04 -33.18
C GLY A 123 13.15 -2.46 -34.50
N LEU A 124 13.56 -1.43 -35.24
CA LEU A 124 14.08 -1.46 -36.59
C LEU A 124 15.40 -0.69 -36.65
N ILE A 125 16.36 -1.22 -37.40
CA ILE A 125 17.54 -0.46 -37.84
C ILE A 125 17.32 -0.07 -39.30
N LEU A 126 17.22 1.23 -39.56
CA LEU A 126 17.07 1.80 -40.90
C LEU A 126 18.38 2.42 -41.35
N THR A 127 18.92 1.85 -42.42
CA THR A 127 20.04 2.31 -43.22
C THR A 127 19.60 2.29 -44.68
N PRO A 128 20.33 2.91 -45.63
CA PRO A 128 20.01 2.79 -47.05
C PRO A 128 19.92 1.35 -47.56
N GLN A 129 20.63 0.42 -46.90
CA GLN A 129 20.60 -1.01 -47.20
C GLN A 129 19.38 -1.69 -46.59
N THR A 130 19.18 -1.59 -45.27
CA THR A 130 18.08 -2.29 -44.58
C THR A 130 16.71 -1.80 -45.01
N LEU A 131 16.59 -0.54 -45.45
CA LEU A 131 15.36 -0.02 -46.05
C LEU A 131 14.99 -0.75 -47.35
N LYS A 132 15.97 -1.15 -48.16
CA LYS A 132 15.75 -1.94 -49.39
C LYS A 132 15.44 -3.41 -49.06
N GLU A 133 16.01 -3.93 -47.99
CA GLU A 133 15.85 -5.32 -47.54
C GLU A 133 14.55 -5.54 -46.75
N LEU A 134 13.89 -4.48 -46.25
CA LEU A 134 12.67 -4.56 -45.43
C LEU A 134 11.54 -5.43 -46.04
N PRO A 135 11.20 -5.34 -47.35
CA PRO A 135 10.20 -6.24 -47.94
C PRO A 135 10.61 -7.72 -47.84
N GLN A 136 11.87 -8.03 -48.12
CA GLN A 136 12.39 -9.40 -48.07
C GLN A 136 12.41 -9.93 -46.62
N ALA A 137 12.77 -9.09 -45.65
CA ALA A 137 12.74 -9.44 -44.22
C ALA A 137 11.33 -9.80 -43.70
N LEU A 138 10.28 -9.31 -44.39
CA LEU A 138 8.88 -9.64 -44.14
C LEU A 138 8.33 -10.76 -45.05
N GLY A 139 9.15 -11.33 -45.92
CA GLY A 139 8.76 -12.39 -46.86
C GLY A 139 8.01 -11.91 -48.10
N VAL A 140 8.07 -10.61 -48.40
CA VAL A 140 7.50 -10.01 -49.60
C VAL A 140 8.53 -10.03 -50.72
N ASP A 141 8.65 -11.19 -51.38
CA ASP A 141 9.44 -11.37 -52.61
C ASP A 141 8.56 -11.99 -53.72
N PRO A 142 8.28 -11.26 -54.82
CA PRO A 142 7.48 -11.76 -55.93
C PRO A 142 8.10 -12.93 -56.70
N GLN A 143 9.42 -13.16 -56.59
CA GLN A 143 10.19 -14.13 -57.39
C GLN A 143 10.80 -15.27 -56.55
N SER A 144 10.80 -15.18 -55.22
CA SER A 144 11.29 -16.24 -54.32
C SER A 144 10.67 -16.18 -52.90
N PRO A 145 9.55 -16.87 -52.63
CA PRO A 145 9.10 -17.09 -51.26
C PRO A 145 9.97 -18.19 -50.60
N PRO A 146 10.21 -18.26 -49.28
CA PRO A 146 10.30 -17.30 -48.18
C PRO A 146 11.70 -17.37 -47.51
N ALA A 147 12.77 -17.53 -48.28
CA ALA A 147 14.07 -17.98 -47.76
C ALA A 147 14.80 -17.01 -46.81
N GLN A 148 14.30 -15.78 -46.64
CA GLN A 148 14.95 -14.72 -45.85
C GLN A 148 14.01 -13.97 -44.89
N ILE A 149 12.90 -14.58 -44.47
CA ILE A 149 12.01 -13.97 -43.48
C ILE A 149 12.72 -13.83 -42.12
N GLU A 150 12.81 -12.61 -41.60
CA GLU A 150 13.35 -12.32 -40.27
C GLU A 150 12.29 -12.53 -39.18
N VAL A 151 11.09 -11.97 -39.37
CA VAL A 151 9.96 -12.01 -38.42
C VAL A 151 8.72 -12.65 -39.05
N GLY A 152 7.94 -13.41 -38.26
CA GLY A 152 6.74 -14.10 -38.76
C GLY A 152 7.00 -15.50 -39.35
N LYS A 153 8.06 -16.18 -38.90
CA LYS A 153 8.43 -17.54 -39.35
C LYS A 153 7.41 -18.62 -39.01
N VAL A 154 6.58 -18.40 -37.99
CA VAL A 154 5.57 -19.34 -37.51
C VAL A 154 4.19 -18.88 -37.96
N LEU A 155 3.48 -19.73 -38.68
CA LEU A 155 2.10 -19.49 -39.09
C LEU A 155 1.16 -19.70 -37.90
N VAL A 156 0.15 -18.84 -37.75
CA VAL A 156 -0.89 -19.00 -36.74
C VAL A 156 -1.82 -20.14 -37.15
N ALA A 157 -1.83 -21.25 -36.41
CA ALA A 157 -2.73 -22.37 -36.65
C ALA A 157 -4.18 -22.01 -36.28
N LYS A 158 -5.16 -22.54 -37.02
CA LYS A 158 -6.59 -22.24 -36.79
C LYS A 158 -7.04 -22.68 -35.40
N GLU A 159 -6.54 -23.82 -34.94
CA GLU A 159 -6.86 -24.42 -33.65
C GLU A 159 -6.29 -23.60 -32.49
N GLU A 160 -5.09 -23.03 -32.65
CA GLU A 160 -4.49 -22.13 -31.65
C GLU A 160 -5.25 -20.81 -31.56
N LEU A 161 -5.65 -20.25 -32.72
CA LEU A 161 -6.48 -19.05 -32.76
C LEU A 161 -7.82 -19.27 -32.05
N ALA A 162 -8.47 -20.41 -32.28
CA ALA A 162 -9.72 -20.76 -31.61
C ALA A 162 -9.55 -20.81 -30.08
N LYS A 163 -8.46 -21.42 -29.58
CA LYS A 163 -8.16 -21.46 -28.15
C LYS A 163 -8.01 -20.06 -27.55
N VAL A 164 -7.31 -19.15 -28.23
CA VAL A 164 -7.13 -17.76 -27.77
C VAL A 164 -8.48 -17.03 -27.72
N VAL A 165 -9.30 -17.19 -28.77
CA VAL A 165 -10.63 -16.56 -28.84
C VAL A 165 -11.54 -17.06 -27.73
N ASP A 166 -11.58 -18.38 -27.48
CA ASP A 166 -12.41 -18.97 -26.44
C ASP A 166 -11.94 -18.56 -25.03
N ALA A 167 -10.62 -18.46 -24.81
CA ALA A 167 -10.06 -17.97 -23.56
C ALA A 167 -10.48 -16.50 -23.28
N ILE A 168 -10.41 -15.63 -24.29
CA ILE A 168 -10.84 -14.22 -24.17
C ILE A 168 -12.35 -14.13 -23.91
N LYS A 169 -13.17 -14.99 -24.52
CA LYS A 169 -14.62 -15.03 -24.25
C LYS A 169 -14.94 -15.48 -22.83
N ALA A 170 -14.19 -16.46 -22.32
CA ALA A 170 -14.39 -16.99 -20.97
C ALA A 170 -13.95 -16.00 -19.88
N ALA A 171 -12.90 -15.23 -20.14
CA ALA A 171 -12.38 -14.19 -19.25
C ALA A 171 -12.19 -12.88 -20.04
N PRO A 172 -13.27 -12.13 -20.28
CA PRO A 172 -13.18 -10.88 -21.03
C PRO A 172 -12.24 -9.90 -20.31
N PRO A 173 -11.38 -9.18 -21.04
CA PRO A 173 -10.59 -8.10 -20.47
C PRO A 173 -11.51 -7.15 -19.70
N ALA A 174 -11.07 -6.69 -18.54
CA ALA A 174 -11.80 -5.67 -17.80
C ALA A 174 -12.12 -4.50 -18.75
N PRO A 175 -13.34 -3.92 -18.68
CA PRO A 175 -13.71 -2.80 -19.53
C PRO A 175 -12.61 -1.74 -19.46
N PHE A 176 -12.15 -1.32 -20.64
CA PHE A 176 -10.94 -0.51 -20.85
C PHE A 176 -10.98 0.84 -20.11
N ASP A 177 -12.15 1.25 -19.62
CA ASP A 177 -12.40 2.50 -18.92
C ASP A 177 -12.22 2.40 -17.39
N LEU A 178 -12.76 1.37 -16.72
CA LEU A 178 -12.67 1.25 -15.25
C LEU A 178 -11.26 0.88 -14.74
N SER A 179 -10.54 0.08 -15.52
CA SER A 179 -9.16 -0.30 -15.19
C SER A 179 -8.17 0.84 -15.40
N ARG A 180 -8.43 1.76 -16.34
CA ARG A 180 -7.72 3.06 -16.42
C ARG A 180 -8.10 3.91 -15.21
N LEU A 181 -9.38 4.17 -14.99
CA LEU A 181 -9.85 5.03 -13.90
C LEU A 181 -9.35 4.60 -12.51
N SER A 182 -9.24 3.31 -12.20
CA SER A 182 -8.74 2.84 -10.90
C SER A 182 -7.20 2.93 -10.76
N ARG A 183 -6.46 2.83 -11.87
CA ARG A 183 -4.99 2.98 -11.89
C ARG A 183 -4.57 4.42 -11.63
N VAL A 184 -5.39 5.35 -12.10
CA VAL A 184 -5.15 6.80 -12.14
C VAL A 184 -5.91 7.55 -11.07
N PHE A 185 -6.57 6.82 -10.17
CA PHE A 185 -7.32 7.36 -9.07
C PHE A 185 -6.39 7.67 -7.90
N SER A 186 -6.21 8.95 -7.60
CA SER A 186 -5.64 9.36 -6.33
C SER A 186 -6.71 10.06 -5.51
N ALA A 187 -6.91 9.61 -4.28
CA ALA A 187 -7.70 10.31 -3.29
C ALA A 187 -6.76 10.87 -2.21
N ARG A 188 -7.08 12.06 -1.70
CA ARG A 188 -6.37 12.68 -0.57
C ARG A 188 -6.67 11.99 0.77
N PHE A 189 -7.65 11.08 0.77
CA PHE A 189 -8.15 10.36 1.94
C PHE A 189 -8.05 8.84 1.74
N GLN A 190 -7.85 8.13 2.84
CA GLN A 190 -7.94 6.67 2.95
C GLN A 190 -8.92 6.31 4.06
N PHE A 191 -9.62 5.20 3.92
CA PHE A 191 -10.32 4.59 5.05
C PHE A 191 -9.29 4.09 6.06
N ILE A 192 -9.60 4.29 7.33
CA ILE A 192 -8.80 3.82 8.46
C ILE A 192 -9.65 2.96 9.38
N GLU A 193 -9.18 1.75 9.63
CA GLU A 193 -9.76 0.85 10.63
C GLU A 193 -8.75 0.67 11.76
N THR A 194 -9.21 0.88 12.99
CA THR A 194 -8.37 0.78 14.19
C THR A 194 -8.94 -0.24 15.15
N VAL A 195 -8.10 -1.14 15.65
CA VAL A 195 -8.44 -2.10 16.69
C VAL A 195 -7.51 -1.89 17.87
N LEU A 196 -8.09 -1.53 19.01
CA LEU A 196 -7.39 -1.31 20.26
C LEU A 196 -7.56 -2.55 21.15
N ARG A 197 -6.45 -3.20 21.54
CA ARG A 197 -6.46 -4.35 22.44
C ARG A 197 -5.78 -4.01 23.76
N GLY A 198 -6.42 -4.37 24.87
CA GLY A 198 -5.89 -4.18 26.21
C GLY A 198 -6.31 -2.88 26.90
N ALA A 199 -7.02 -1.96 26.23
CA ALA A 199 -7.55 -0.76 26.87
C ALA A 199 -8.87 -0.97 27.62
N GLU A 200 -9.59 -2.08 27.38
CA GLU A 200 -10.88 -2.39 28.01
C GLU A 200 -10.79 -3.57 29.00
N LEU A 201 -9.88 -3.47 29.98
CA LEU A 201 -9.66 -4.55 30.96
C LEU A 201 -10.88 -4.79 31.86
N THR A 202 -11.57 -3.73 32.26
CA THR A 202 -12.72 -3.81 33.17
C THR A 202 -13.96 -4.45 32.54
N LYS A 203 -14.05 -4.45 31.21
CA LYS A 203 -15.16 -5.06 30.46
C LYS A 203 -14.92 -6.51 30.09
N ARG A 204 -13.76 -7.09 30.44
CA ARG A 204 -13.45 -8.48 30.07
C ARG A 204 -14.38 -9.44 30.78
N GLU A 205 -14.85 -10.43 30.03
CA GLU A 205 -15.78 -11.43 30.51
C GLU A 205 -15.11 -12.80 30.64
N LEU A 206 -15.33 -13.43 31.77
CA LEU A 206 -15.09 -14.85 32.00
C LEU A 206 -16.39 -15.59 31.71
N ARG A 207 -16.38 -16.45 30.68
CA ARG A 207 -17.42 -17.46 30.51
C ARG A 207 -17.12 -18.63 31.42
N LEU A 208 -18.07 -18.95 32.29
CA LEU A 208 -18.05 -20.17 33.09
C LEU A 208 -19.11 -21.13 32.53
N ASP A 209 -18.91 -22.42 32.78
CA ASP A 209 -19.86 -23.44 32.35
C ASP A 209 -21.24 -23.18 32.99
N SER A 210 -22.27 -23.07 32.16
CA SER A 210 -23.64 -22.81 32.60
C SER A 210 -24.20 -23.94 33.44
N LEU A 211 -23.72 -25.18 33.25
CA LEU A 211 -24.13 -26.33 34.07
C LEU A 211 -23.66 -26.22 35.52
N ILE A 212 -22.55 -25.51 35.75
CA ILE A 212 -21.97 -25.31 37.08
C ILE A 212 -22.54 -24.05 37.73
N VAL A 213 -22.66 -22.96 36.97
CA VAL A 213 -23.06 -21.66 37.52
C VAL A 213 -24.58 -21.53 37.67
N ASN A 214 -25.38 -22.24 36.87
CA ASN A 214 -26.84 -22.18 36.92
C ASN A 214 -27.43 -23.47 37.50
N SER A 215 -26.70 -24.13 38.40
CA SER A 215 -27.13 -25.38 39.04
C SER A 215 -28.38 -25.22 39.91
N ASP A 216 -28.71 -23.99 40.30
CA ASP A 216 -29.94 -23.61 40.97
C ASP A 216 -31.17 -23.51 40.03
N ALA A 217 -30.96 -23.49 38.71
CA ALA A 217 -32.05 -23.43 37.72
C ALA A 217 -32.57 -24.84 37.34
N PRO A 218 -33.80 -24.96 36.78
CA PRO A 218 -34.33 -26.22 36.24
C PRO A 218 -33.43 -26.80 35.13
N GLU A 219 -33.27 -28.13 35.08
CA GLU A 219 -32.32 -28.82 34.19
C GLU A 219 -32.49 -28.45 32.70
N GLU A 220 -33.73 -28.30 32.24
CA GLU A 220 -34.08 -27.91 30.87
C GLU A 220 -33.66 -26.48 30.50
N LEU A 221 -33.56 -25.58 31.49
CA LEU A 221 -33.24 -24.17 31.28
C LEU A 221 -31.75 -23.86 31.41
N ARG A 222 -30.96 -24.72 32.09
CA ARG A 222 -29.53 -24.47 32.32
C ARG A 222 -28.71 -24.25 31.04
N PRO A 223 -28.90 -25.02 29.95
CA PRO A 223 -28.18 -24.81 28.69
C PRO A 223 -28.56 -23.50 27.99
N LEU A 224 -29.76 -22.97 28.29
CA LEU A 224 -30.28 -21.74 27.68
C LEU A 224 -29.75 -20.48 28.39
N LEU A 225 -29.28 -20.62 29.62
CA LEU A 225 -28.73 -19.51 30.42
C LEU A 225 -27.22 -19.38 30.19
N GLN A 226 -26.81 -18.34 29.46
CA GLN A 226 -25.41 -17.97 29.31
C GLN A 226 -24.98 -17.06 30.47
N THR A 227 -24.03 -17.51 31.29
CA THR A 227 -23.54 -16.73 32.43
C THR A 227 -22.11 -16.25 32.20
N THR A 228 -21.92 -14.94 32.25
CA THR A 228 -20.62 -14.27 32.16
C THR A 228 -20.33 -13.52 33.45
N ILE A 229 -19.05 -13.46 33.84
CA ILE A 229 -18.58 -12.67 34.98
C ILE A 229 -17.59 -11.64 34.47
N GLN A 230 -17.69 -10.40 34.91
CA GLN A 230 -16.71 -9.34 34.63
C GLN A 230 -15.87 -9.07 35.89
N PRO A 231 -14.75 -9.79 36.09
CA PRO A 231 -14.05 -9.80 37.38
C PRO A 231 -13.34 -8.49 37.74
N PHE A 232 -13.15 -7.60 36.75
CA PHE A 232 -12.44 -6.33 36.91
C PHE A 232 -13.37 -5.12 36.75
N ASN A 233 -14.69 -5.31 36.73
CA ASN A 233 -15.63 -4.23 36.44
C ASN A 233 -15.59 -3.07 37.46
N THR A 234 -15.20 -3.34 38.71
CA THR A 234 -15.04 -2.34 39.77
C THR A 234 -13.65 -1.69 39.82
N ASP A 235 -12.73 -2.06 38.93
CA ASP A 235 -11.35 -1.57 38.94
C ASP A 235 -11.11 -0.37 38.01
N ALA A 236 -12.16 0.23 37.46
CA ALA A 236 -12.05 1.29 36.44
C ALA A 236 -11.27 2.52 36.93
N ASP A 237 -11.39 2.84 38.22
CA ASP A 237 -10.76 3.98 38.87
C ASP A 237 -9.35 3.68 39.40
N LYS A 238 -8.87 2.44 39.25
CA LYS A 238 -7.49 2.11 39.66
C LYS A 238 -6.50 2.82 38.73
N THR A 239 -5.53 3.48 39.34
CA THR A 239 -4.51 4.24 38.64
C THR A 239 -3.23 3.44 38.49
N VAL A 240 -2.57 3.63 37.34
CA VAL A 240 -1.22 3.14 37.07
C VAL A 240 -0.36 4.33 36.66
N ASP A 241 0.84 4.44 37.19
CA ASP A 241 1.79 5.46 36.74
C ASP A 241 2.30 5.11 35.34
N VAL A 242 2.01 5.97 34.35
CA VAL A 242 2.38 5.78 32.95
C VAL A 242 2.97 7.05 32.36
N PRO A 243 3.70 6.99 31.24
CA PRO A 243 4.30 8.15 30.61
C PRO A 243 3.22 9.13 30.14
N VAL A 244 3.44 10.41 30.38
CA VAL A 244 2.50 11.47 29.97
C VAL A 244 2.65 11.73 28.48
N LEU A 245 1.52 11.80 27.77
CA LEU A 245 1.46 12.29 26.40
C LEU A 245 1.02 13.75 26.40
N ILE A 246 1.81 14.61 25.77
CA ILE A 246 1.45 16.01 25.48
C ILE A 246 1.41 16.14 23.96
N ASN A 247 0.25 16.51 23.42
CA ASN A 247 0.01 16.63 21.97
C ASN A 247 0.27 15.35 21.14
N GLY A 248 0.31 14.19 21.80
CA GLY A 248 0.60 12.89 21.18
C GLY A 248 2.08 12.47 21.25
N GLU A 249 2.92 13.23 21.95
CA GLU A 249 4.35 12.91 22.14
C GLU A 249 4.65 12.67 23.63
N GLN A 250 5.60 11.77 23.91
CA GLN A 250 6.06 11.51 25.28
C GLN A 250 6.70 12.75 25.90
N ALA A 251 6.27 13.12 27.10
CA ALA A 251 6.82 14.25 27.84
C ALA A 251 8.03 13.84 28.69
N TYR A 252 9.07 14.68 28.68
CA TYR A 252 10.30 14.49 29.44
C TYR A 252 10.53 15.69 30.36
N ARG A 253 11.08 15.43 31.55
CA ARG A 253 11.58 16.46 32.46
C ARG A 253 12.86 17.07 31.89
N GLN A 254 13.26 18.23 32.43
CA GLN A 254 14.49 18.94 32.01
C GLN A 254 15.77 18.10 32.17
N ASN A 255 15.76 17.10 33.05
CA ASN A 255 16.87 16.16 33.26
C ASN A 255 16.87 14.95 32.29
N GLY A 256 15.92 14.89 31.34
CA GLY A 256 15.79 13.80 30.38
C GLY A 256 14.99 12.58 30.86
N GLU A 257 14.46 12.59 32.09
CA GLU A 257 13.61 11.51 32.59
C GLU A 257 12.18 11.60 32.04
N LYS A 258 11.55 10.46 31.77
CA LYS A 258 10.14 10.41 31.37
C LYS A 258 9.25 10.97 32.47
N MET A 259 8.34 11.86 32.10
CA MET A 259 7.28 12.30 33.01
C MET A 259 6.22 11.20 33.08
N THR A 260 5.89 10.77 34.30
CA THR A 260 4.77 9.86 34.53
C THR A 260 3.65 10.54 35.32
N LYS A 261 2.43 10.01 35.18
CA LYS A 261 1.24 10.44 35.93
C LYS A 261 0.41 9.21 36.31
N PRO A 262 -0.24 9.19 37.48
CA PRO A 262 -1.30 8.23 37.76
C PRO A 262 -2.41 8.32 36.71
N THR A 263 -2.74 7.22 36.05
CA THR A 263 -3.69 7.18 34.92
C THR A 263 -4.66 6.01 35.04
N THR A 264 -5.95 6.32 34.88
CA THR A 264 -7.09 5.38 34.90
C THR A 264 -7.37 4.81 33.51
N GLN A 265 -8.23 3.78 33.42
CA GLN A 265 -8.65 3.23 32.13
C GLN A 265 -9.36 4.29 31.26
N ALA A 266 -10.15 5.17 31.87
CA ALA A 266 -10.87 6.23 31.18
C ALA A 266 -9.90 7.25 30.55
N GLU A 267 -8.80 7.57 31.24
CA GLU A 267 -7.78 8.48 30.71
C GLU A 267 -6.97 7.83 29.57
N ILE A 268 -6.69 6.51 29.61
CA ILE A 268 -6.10 5.79 28.47
C ILE A 268 -7.00 5.89 27.23
N HIS A 269 -8.30 5.73 27.42
CA HIS A 269 -9.26 5.94 26.33
C HIS A 269 -9.26 7.39 25.84
N ALA A 270 -9.12 8.36 26.75
CA ALA A 270 -9.03 9.77 26.39
C ALA A 270 -7.81 10.05 25.50
N TYR A 271 -6.62 9.51 25.81
CA TYR A 271 -5.44 9.66 24.96
C TYR A 271 -5.64 9.14 23.54
N TRP A 272 -6.24 7.95 23.40
CA TRP A 272 -6.58 7.40 22.09
C TRP A 272 -7.64 8.23 21.36
N ASN A 273 -8.64 8.72 22.09
CA ASN A 273 -9.70 9.56 21.54
C ASN A 273 -9.15 10.92 21.06
N GLU A 274 -8.24 11.54 21.80
CA GLU A 274 -7.58 12.78 21.38
C GLU A 274 -6.76 12.58 20.10
N LEU A 275 -5.97 11.50 20.03
CA LEU A 275 -5.21 11.16 18.82
C LEU A 275 -6.12 10.96 17.61
N THR A 276 -7.22 10.22 17.79
CA THR A 276 -8.17 9.96 16.70
C THR A 276 -8.98 11.21 16.34
N GLN A 277 -9.42 12.04 17.28
CA GLN A 277 -10.10 13.30 16.98
C GLN A 277 -9.23 14.26 16.17
N LYS A 278 -7.92 14.25 16.39
CA LYS A 278 -6.97 15.11 15.69
C LYS A 278 -6.79 14.75 14.22
N TYR A 279 -6.80 13.47 13.87
CA TYR A 279 -6.39 12.99 12.54
C TYR A 279 -7.47 12.19 11.79
N VAL A 280 -8.45 11.64 12.48
CA VAL A 280 -9.45 10.72 11.94
C VAL A 280 -10.80 11.41 11.81
N ILE A 281 -11.37 11.32 10.62
CA ILE A 281 -12.66 11.91 10.25
C ILE A 281 -13.69 10.79 10.28
N ASN A 282 -14.71 10.90 11.12
CA ASN A 282 -15.80 9.94 11.16
C ASN A 282 -16.81 10.24 10.04
N LEU A 283 -17.10 9.26 9.18
CA LEU A 283 -18.20 9.31 8.21
C LEU A 283 -19.31 8.36 8.64
N PRO A 284 -20.42 8.87 9.18
CA PRO A 284 -21.59 8.07 9.53
C PRO A 284 -22.00 7.15 8.38
N GLY A 285 -22.18 5.85 8.65
CA GLY A 285 -22.57 4.83 7.66
C GLY A 285 -21.43 4.30 6.78
N PHE A 286 -20.31 5.01 6.66
CA PHE A 286 -19.20 4.63 5.76
C PHE A 286 -17.88 4.31 6.50
N GLY A 287 -17.79 4.59 7.80
CA GLY A 287 -16.63 4.28 8.62
C GLY A 287 -15.79 5.52 8.92
N LYS A 288 -14.46 5.40 8.87
CA LYS A 288 -13.54 6.47 9.26
C LYS A 288 -12.53 6.74 8.15
N LEU A 289 -12.18 8.00 7.95
CA LEU A 289 -11.17 8.45 7.00
C LEU A 289 -9.97 9.08 7.70
N ILE A 290 -8.82 9.04 7.04
CA ILE A 290 -7.61 9.78 7.40
C ILE A 290 -7.05 10.47 6.14
N ARG A 291 -6.46 11.66 6.29
CA ARG A 291 -5.75 12.32 5.20
C ARG A 291 -4.40 11.63 4.96
N HIS A 292 -3.98 11.53 3.71
CA HIS A 292 -2.65 11.00 3.38
C HIS A 292 -1.52 11.77 4.09
N THR A 293 -1.65 13.10 4.19
CA THR A 293 -0.69 13.99 4.85
C THR A 293 -0.60 13.76 6.35
N ASP A 294 -1.64 13.21 6.97
CA ASP A 294 -1.72 13.00 8.42
C ASP A 294 -1.20 11.62 8.84
N LYS A 295 -1.05 10.67 7.90
CA LYS A 295 -0.66 9.28 8.18
C LYS A 295 0.63 9.17 8.99
N THR A 296 1.69 9.85 8.56
CA THR A 296 2.99 9.78 9.24
C THR A 296 2.92 10.29 10.67
N LYS A 297 2.15 11.36 10.90
CA LYS A 297 1.96 11.94 12.24
C LYS A 297 1.06 11.07 13.11
N PHE A 298 0.03 10.46 12.52
CA PHE A 298 -0.84 9.52 13.21
C PHE A 298 -0.09 8.25 13.63
N GLU A 299 0.75 7.69 12.76
CA GLU A 299 1.59 6.52 13.08
C GLU A 299 2.61 6.83 14.19
N ALA A 300 3.21 8.03 14.17
CA ALA A 300 4.10 8.46 15.25
C ALA A 300 3.34 8.56 16.60
N GLY A 301 2.19 9.25 16.62
CA GLY A 301 1.38 9.35 17.84
C GLY A 301 0.80 8.02 18.31
N LYS A 302 0.50 7.10 17.38
CA LYS A 302 0.12 5.71 17.69
C LYS A 302 1.27 4.99 18.39
N ALA A 303 2.50 5.10 17.88
CA ALA A 303 3.65 4.44 18.47
C ALA A 303 3.91 4.92 19.90
N ASP A 304 3.80 6.23 20.15
CA ASP A 304 3.89 6.78 21.50
C ASP A 304 2.75 6.30 22.42
N PHE A 305 1.52 6.25 21.89
CA PHE A 305 0.39 5.70 22.64
C PHE A 305 0.55 4.21 22.94
N GLU A 306 1.12 3.40 22.04
CA GLU A 306 1.38 1.98 22.27
C GLU A 306 2.34 1.73 23.44
N VAL A 307 3.32 2.62 23.66
CA VAL A 307 4.20 2.59 24.83
C VAL A 307 3.38 2.79 26.10
N VAL A 308 2.55 3.85 26.14
CA VAL A 308 1.70 4.17 27.30
C VAL A 308 0.70 3.05 27.60
N LEU A 309 0.05 2.52 26.57
CA LEU A 309 -0.89 1.39 26.70
C LEU A 309 -0.18 0.16 27.27
N THR A 310 1.04 -0.12 26.82
CA THR A 310 1.82 -1.26 27.30
C THR A 310 2.19 -1.13 28.77
N GLU A 311 2.68 0.04 29.18
CA GLU A 311 2.98 0.33 30.59
C GLU A 311 1.71 0.28 31.45
N TRP A 312 0.60 0.83 30.96
CA TRP A 312 -0.69 0.79 31.65
C TRP A 312 -1.19 -0.64 31.87
N VAL A 313 -1.22 -1.48 30.83
CA VAL A 313 -1.69 -2.87 30.93
C VAL A 313 -0.81 -3.68 31.87
N ASN A 314 0.51 -3.49 31.82
CA ASN A 314 1.44 -4.17 32.71
C ASN A 314 1.28 -3.73 34.16
N GLY A 315 1.16 -2.44 34.43
CA GLY A 315 0.92 -1.96 35.79
C GLY A 315 -0.45 -2.36 36.33
N PHE A 316 -1.49 -2.31 35.50
CA PHE A 316 -2.84 -2.71 35.91
C PHE A 316 -2.87 -4.19 36.33
N ARG A 317 -2.17 -5.07 35.60
CA ARG A 317 -2.03 -6.50 35.95
C ARG A 317 -1.46 -6.74 37.34
N GLU A 318 -0.50 -5.92 37.77
CA GLU A 318 0.11 -6.03 39.09
C GLU A 318 -0.81 -5.44 40.15
N VAL A 319 -1.43 -4.29 39.88
CA VAL A 319 -2.40 -3.65 40.78
C VAL A 319 -3.59 -4.58 41.08
N VAL A 320 -4.11 -5.29 40.08
CA VAL A 320 -5.24 -6.22 40.28
C VAL A 320 -4.83 -7.60 40.78
N LYS A 321 -3.52 -7.90 40.84
CA LYS A 321 -2.98 -9.15 41.40
C LYS A 321 -3.23 -9.26 42.89
N GLY A 322 -3.15 -8.14 43.61
CA GLY A 322 -3.38 -8.08 45.06
C GLY A 322 -4.76 -8.59 45.47
N ASP A 323 -5.77 -8.39 44.61
CA ASP A 323 -7.14 -8.80 44.88
C ASP A 323 -7.49 -10.18 44.27
N HIS A 324 -6.52 -10.87 43.66
CA HIS A 324 -6.78 -12.08 42.88
C HIS A 324 -7.42 -13.18 43.72
N GLU A 325 -6.82 -13.50 44.87
CA GLU A 325 -7.33 -14.52 45.79
C GLU A 325 -8.73 -14.19 46.32
N THR A 326 -8.95 -12.92 46.66
CA THR A 326 -10.26 -12.44 47.13
C THR A 326 -11.33 -12.61 46.05
N ARG A 327 -11.01 -12.31 44.78
CA ARG A 327 -11.95 -12.51 43.67
C ARG A 327 -12.22 -13.98 43.39
N VAL A 328 -11.18 -14.82 43.39
CA VAL A 328 -11.33 -16.28 43.27
C VAL A 328 -12.27 -16.78 44.36
N SER A 329 -12.02 -16.44 45.63
CA SER A 329 -12.85 -16.90 46.75
C SER A 329 -14.31 -16.49 46.58
N ARG A 330 -14.59 -15.22 46.26
CA ARG A 330 -15.97 -14.72 46.11
C ARG A 330 -16.74 -15.46 45.01
N VAL A 331 -16.11 -15.74 43.88
CA VAL A 331 -16.74 -16.48 42.78
C VAL A 331 -16.92 -17.95 43.15
N VAL A 332 -15.93 -18.57 43.80
CA VAL A 332 -16.02 -19.95 44.29
C VAL A 332 -17.15 -20.11 45.31
N ASP A 333 -17.26 -19.19 46.28
CA ASP A 333 -18.29 -19.21 47.31
C ASP A 333 -19.70 -19.13 46.70
N LEU A 334 -19.90 -18.27 45.71
CA LEU A 334 -21.16 -18.18 44.98
C LEU A 334 -21.51 -19.49 44.26
N ILE A 335 -20.54 -20.09 43.55
CA ILE A 335 -20.77 -21.34 42.83
C ILE A 335 -21.06 -22.48 43.80
N VAL A 336 -20.30 -22.60 44.90
CA VAL A 336 -20.52 -23.62 45.94
C VAL A 336 -21.93 -23.49 46.53
N GLN A 337 -22.39 -22.26 46.81
CA GLN A 337 -23.75 -22.02 47.29
C GLN A 337 -24.80 -22.50 46.28
N ARG A 338 -24.63 -22.21 44.99
CA ARG A 338 -25.57 -22.66 43.95
C ARG A 338 -25.57 -24.18 43.77
N MET A 339 -24.39 -24.81 43.88
CA MET A 339 -24.26 -26.27 43.76
C MET A 339 -24.81 -27.03 44.99
N ALA A 340 -25.11 -26.34 46.10
CA ALA A 340 -25.75 -26.96 47.26
C ALA A 340 -27.14 -27.55 46.94
N ASN A 341 -27.77 -27.11 45.85
CA ASN A 341 -29.05 -27.62 45.37
C ASN A 341 -28.92 -28.82 44.41
N GLU A 342 -27.71 -29.18 43.97
CA GLU A 342 -27.49 -30.34 43.10
C GLU A 342 -27.54 -31.67 43.86
N PRO A 343 -27.86 -32.79 43.19
CA PRO A 343 -27.58 -34.13 43.71
C PRO A 343 -26.07 -34.31 43.95
N GLU A 344 -25.69 -35.00 45.03
CA GLU A 344 -24.29 -35.20 45.44
C GLU A 344 -23.39 -35.74 44.32
N LYS A 345 -23.91 -36.63 43.46
CA LYS A 345 -23.19 -37.20 42.31
C LYS A 345 -22.84 -36.18 41.21
N LYS A 346 -23.55 -35.05 41.11
CA LYS A 346 -23.32 -33.98 40.14
C LYS A 346 -22.56 -32.79 40.76
N ARG A 347 -22.31 -32.81 42.09
CA ARG A 347 -21.60 -31.73 42.78
C ARG A 347 -20.11 -31.78 42.46
N LEU A 348 -19.56 -30.63 42.08
CA LEU A 348 -18.11 -30.43 42.09
C LEU A 348 -17.68 -30.06 43.50
N ASN A 349 -16.52 -30.59 43.92
CA ASN A 349 -15.93 -30.16 45.18
C ASN A 349 -15.36 -28.74 45.05
N ARG A 350 -15.17 -28.07 46.19
CA ARG A 350 -14.68 -26.69 46.25
C ARG A 350 -13.34 -26.51 45.53
N GLU A 351 -12.45 -27.49 45.63
CA GLU A 351 -11.11 -27.45 45.02
C GLU A 351 -11.15 -27.47 43.48
N ALA A 352 -12.04 -28.28 42.89
CA ALA A 352 -12.26 -28.33 41.46
C ALA A 352 -12.84 -27.00 40.94
N ILE A 353 -13.83 -26.43 41.65
CA ILE A 353 -14.40 -25.12 41.32
C ILE A 353 -13.32 -24.04 41.41
N GLN A 354 -12.51 -24.04 42.48
CA GLN A 354 -11.41 -23.11 42.66
C GLN A 354 -10.37 -23.20 41.54
N THR A 355 -10.03 -24.42 41.11
CA THR A 355 -9.09 -24.65 40.00
C THR A 355 -9.64 -24.07 38.69
N LEU A 356 -10.92 -24.30 38.38
CA LEU A 356 -11.57 -23.78 37.18
C LEU A 356 -11.64 -22.25 37.17
N VAL A 357 -12.09 -21.66 38.28
CA VAL A 357 -12.23 -20.19 38.42
C VAL A 357 -10.86 -19.52 38.36
N ARG A 358 -9.86 -20.04 39.08
CA ARG A 358 -8.49 -19.51 39.06
C ARG A 358 -7.90 -19.55 37.65
N LYS A 359 -7.97 -20.69 36.97
CA LYS A 359 -7.49 -20.83 35.59
C LYS A 359 -8.18 -19.83 34.65
N GLY A 360 -9.49 -19.65 34.80
CA GLY A 360 -10.26 -18.66 34.03
C GLY A 360 -9.78 -17.23 34.26
N LEU A 361 -9.60 -16.84 35.52
CA LEU A 361 -9.12 -15.50 35.90
C LEU A 361 -7.67 -15.25 35.48
N ASP A 362 -6.79 -16.25 35.58
CA ASP A 362 -5.39 -16.14 35.14
C ASP A 362 -5.31 -15.92 33.63
N ASN A 363 -6.10 -16.66 32.84
CA ASN A 363 -6.17 -16.48 31.39
C ASN A 363 -6.66 -15.08 30.99
N LEU A 364 -7.56 -14.47 31.77
CA LEU A 364 -8.02 -13.10 31.51
C LEU A 364 -6.97 -12.03 31.76
N ARG A 365 -5.90 -12.34 32.48
CA ARG A 365 -4.77 -11.41 32.72
C ARG A 365 -3.76 -11.44 31.58
N VAL A 366 -3.73 -12.50 30.77
CA VAL A 366 -2.87 -12.63 29.58
C VAL A 366 -3.50 -11.85 28.41
N ILE A 367 -2.83 -10.77 28.02
CA ILE A 367 -3.26 -9.75 27.04
C ILE A 367 -2.02 -9.11 26.46
N ASP A 368 -1.83 -9.20 25.16
CA ASP A 368 -0.80 -8.41 24.52
C ASP A 368 -1.41 -7.07 24.11
N PRO A 369 -1.06 -5.97 24.81
CA PRO A 369 -1.53 -4.64 24.43
C PRO A 369 -1.05 -4.35 23.00
N SER A 370 -1.96 -3.91 22.15
CA SER A 370 -1.63 -3.60 20.76
C SER A 370 -2.63 -2.66 20.12
N VAL A 371 -2.13 -1.85 19.20
CA VAL A 371 -2.96 -1.03 18.32
C VAL A 371 -2.75 -1.48 16.89
N LYS A 372 -3.77 -2.12 16.32
CA LYS A 372 -3.76 -2.49 14.90
C LYS A 372 -4.44 -1.40 14.08
N VAL A 373 -3.77 -0.96 13.02
CA VAL A 373 -4.30 0.01 12.06
C VAL A 373 -4.26 -0.60 10.67
N VAL A 374 -5.35 -0.45 9.92
CA VAL A 374 -5.46 -0.88 8.53
C VAL A 374 -5.93 0.30 7.70
N TYR A 375 -5.18 0.60 6.64
CA TYR A 375 -5.55 1.62 5.65
C TYR A 375 -6.15 0.95 4.42
N LYS A 376 -7.29 1.47 3.95
CA LYS A 376 -7.92 1.02 2.71
C LYS A 376 -8.11 2.21 1.78
N ASN A 377 -7.78 2.02 0.51
CA ASN A 377 -7.99 3.06 -0.49
C ASN A 377 -9.48 3.30 -0.72
N ILE A 378 -9.84 4.57 -0.93
CA ILE A 378 -11.12 4.91 -1.54
C ILE A 378 -11.08 4.40 -2.99
N THR A 379 -12.21 3.91 -3.50
CA THR A 379 -12.29 3.44 -4.89
C THR A 379 -12.97 4.48 -5.78
N VAL A 380 -12.81 4.33 -7.10
CA VAL A 380 -13.49 5.20 -8.08
C VAL A 380 -15.00 5.12 -7.92
N GLU A 381 -15.53 3.95 -7.59
CA GLU A 381 -16.95 3.72 -7.36
C GLU A 381 -17.48 4.57 -6.20
N SER A 382 -16.70 4.71 -5.12
CA SER A 382 -17.07 5.59 -4.00
C SER A 382 -17.25 7.05 -4.43
N THR A 383 -16.56 7.51 -5.47
CA THR A 383 -16.72 8.89 -5.99
C THR A 383 -17.98 9.10 -6.81
N ARG A 384 -18.67 8.02 -7.18
CA ARG A 384 -19.95 8.05 -7.90
C ARG A 384 -21.15 7.81 -6.98
N ASP A 385 -20.89 7.36 -5.75
CA ASP A 385 -21.90 7.16 -4.72
C ASP A 385 -22.38 8.51 -4.14
N LYS A 386 -23.65 8.83 -4.39
CA LYS A 386 -24.26 10.08 -3.95
C LYS A 386 -24.34 10.19 -2.42
N GLU A 387 -24.67 9.10 -1.74
CA GLU A 387 -24.82 9.08 -0.29
C GLU A 387 -23.45 9.29 0.37
N PHE A 388 -22.43 8.59 -0.13
CA PHE A 388 -21.04 8.79 0.30
C PHE A 388 -20.59 10.25 0.11
N LEU A 389 -20.81 10.83 -1.07
CA LEU A 389 -20.43 12.22 -1.36
C LEU A 389 -21.15 13.24 -0.47
N GLU A 390 -22.41 13.01 -0.14
CA GLU A 390 -23.16 13.88 0.78
C GLU A 390 -22.62 13.84 2.20
N VAL A 391 -22.33 12.64 2.71
CA VAL A 391 -21.73 12.47 4.05
C VAL A 391 -20.33 13.07 4.08
N LEU A 392 -19.53 12.85 3.04
CA LEU A 392 -18.18 13.41 2.92
C LEU A 392 -18.19 14.95 2.92
N ARG A 393 -19.13 15.58 2.18
CA ARG A 393 -19.29 17.04 2.14
C ARG A 393 -19.70 17.65 3.48
N LYS A 394 -20.42 16.90 4.31
CA LYS A 394 -20.79 17.32 5.67
C LYS A 394 -19.61 17.19 6.64
N ALA A 395 -18.77 16.17 6.46
CA ALA A 395 -17.68 15.83 7.38
C ALA A 395 -16.36 16.57 7.08
N VAL A 396 -16.13 16.99 5.83
CA VAL A 396 -14.85 17.56 5.38
C VAL A 396 -15.04 19.00 4.87
N PRO A 397 -14.17 19.96 5.24
CA PRO A 397 -14.25 21.33 4.75
C PRO A 397 -14.19 21.43 3.22
N ALA A 398 -15.00 22.31 2.62
CA ALA A 398 -15.11 22.47 1.17
C ALA A 398 -13.76 22.72 0.45
N ARG A 399 -12.84 23.46 1.10
CA ARG A 399 -11.48 23.72 0.59
C ARG A 399 -10.63 22.45 0.45
N GLU A 400 -10.85 21.46 1.31
CA GLU A 400 -10.15 20.16 1.27
C GLU A 400 -10.82 19.21 0.28
N LEU A 401 -12.10 19.45 0.01
CA LEU A 401 -12.87 18.76 -1.03
C LEU A 401 -12.59 19.28 -2.44
N ALA A 402 -11.98 20.46 -2.59
CA ALA A 402 -11.46 20.88 -3.88
C ALA A 402 -10.36 19.89 -4.33
N ASN A 403 -10.60 19.19 -5.44
CA ASN A 403 -9.72 18.16 -5.98
C ASN A 403 -9.36 17.04 -4.97
N TRP A 404 -10.32 16.64 -4.12
CA TRP A 404 -10.06 15.59 -3.12
C TRP A 404 -9.81 14.21 -3.70
N PHE A 405 -10.30 14.00 -4.92
CA PHE A 405 -9.83 12.95 -5.78
C PHE A 405 -9.52 13.55 -7.14
N GLN A 406 -8.56 12.94 -7.82
CA GLN A 406 -8.29 13.18 -9.22
C GLN A 406 -8.31 11.84 -9.92
N ILE A 407 -9.01 11.84 -11.05
CA ILE A 407 -8.90 10.81 -12.06
C ILE A 407 -7.89 11.38 -13.04
N PHE A 408 -6.64 10.93 -12.94
CA PHE A 408 -5.61 11.28 -13.91
C PHE A 408 -5.81 10.46 -15.19
N ASP A 409 -5.04 10.71 -16.25
CA ASP A 409 -4.98 9.78 -17.39
C ASP A 409 -3.96 8.63 -17.15
N ALA A 410 -3.13 8.73 -16.09
CA ALA A 410 -2.16 7.72 -15.62
C ALA A 410 -1.92 7.70 -14.07
N ALA A 411 -1.38 6.59 -13.53
CA ALA A 411 -1.23 6.34 -12.09
C ALA A 411 -0.18 7.24 -11.41
N ALA A 412 -0.51 7.88 -10.29
CA ALA A 412 0.44 8.66 -9.48
C ALA A 412 1.39 7.74 -8.66
N VAL A 413 2.67 8.10 -8.55
CA VAL A 413 3.64 7.38 -7.69
C VAL A 413 3.29 7.64 -6.24
N VAL A 414 3.03 6.55 -5.52
CA VAL A 414 3.10 6.53 -4.06
C VAL A 414 4.59 6.60 -3.68
N PRO A 415 5.03 7.58 -2.88
CA PRO A 415 6.41 7.61 -2.40
C PRO A 415 6.77 6.26 -1.78
N LEU A 416 7.87 5.67 -2.26
CA LEU A 416 8.45 4.44 -1.71
C LEU A 416 8.86 4.70 -0.26
N GLY A 417 7.92 4.46 0.65
CA GLY A 417 8.09 4.73 2.06
C GLY A 417 7.00 4.16 2.96
N GLN A 418 6.22 3.16 2.52
CA GLN A 418 5.31 2.38 3.38
C GLN A 418 5.08 0.96 2.84
N ARG A 419 6.17 0.20 2.63
CA ARG A 419 6.13 -1.27 2.64
C ARG A 419 7.03 -1.76 3.77
N LYS A 420 6.50 -1.73 4.99
CA LYS A 420 6.78 -2.70 6.05
C LYS A 420 5.49 -2.95 6.81
#